data_AF-A0AB38SJ29-F1
#
_entry.id   AF-A0AB38SJ29-F1
#
_cell.length_a   1.000
_cell.length_b   1.000
_cell.length_c   1.000
_cell.angle_alpha   90.00
_cell.angle_beta   90.00
_cell.angle_gamma   90.00
#
_symmetry.space_group_name_H-M   'P 1'
#
loop_
_entity.id
_entity.type
_entity.pdbx_description
1 polymer ?
#
loop_
_entity_poly.entity_id
_entity_poly.type
_entity_poly.pdbx_seq_one_letter_code
_entity_poly.pdbx_strand_id
1 'polypeptide(L)'
;MIAAPIASKIKSGLEAEPRERLMPRTLREQLDQVECDIKLYMEFDKAEKDRFNRESYLWTAEDRIEWQEMQSDNAQRLRELFEERDALRNQLDL
;
A
#
# COMPACT_ATOMS: atom_id res chain seq x y z
N MET A 1 10.35 -22.15 -60.85
CA MET A 1 10.00 -23.42 -60.19
C MET A 1 10.59 -23.34 -58.78
N ILE A 2 9.80 -22.95 -57.76
CA ILE A 2 9.00 -23.82 -56.86
C ILE A 2 9.98 -24.67 -55.99
N ALA A 3 10.08 -24.62 -54.66
CA ALA A 3 9.21 -24.13 -53.58
C ALA A 3 10.02 -23.87 -52.29
N ALA A 4 9.52 -23.00 -51.41
CA ALA A 4 9.64 -23.14 -49.94
C ALA A 4 8.34 -23.83 -49.43
N PRO A 5 8.12 -24.18 -48.14
CA PRO A 5 8.99 -24.12 -46.94
C PRO A 5 8.91 -25.39 -46.05
N ILE A 6 9.73 -25.52 -45.00
CA ILE A 6 9.32 -26.28 -43.79
C ILE A 6 9.55 -25.40 -42.56
N ALA A 7 8.41 -24.98 -41.99
CA ALA A 7 8.30 -24.29 -40.73
C ALA A 7 8.67 -25.23 -39.58
N SER A 8 9.67 -24.87 -38.78
CA SER A 8 9.84 -25.43 -37.44
C SER A 8 9.09 -24.55 -36.45
N LYS A 9 7.98 -25.08 -35.94
CA LYS A 9 7.24 -24.53 -34.81
C LYS A 9 8.14 -24.52 -33.58
N ILE A 10 8.38 -23.34 -33.00
CA ILE A 10 8.58 -23.22 -31.56
C ILE A 10 7.45 -22.33 -31.05
N LYS A 11 6.33 -22.98 -30.70
CA LYS A 11 5.38 -22.43 -29.75
C LYS A 11 5.94 -22.74 -28.36
N SER A 12 6.44 -21.71 -27.70
CA SER A 12 6.46 -21.60 -26.25
C SER A 12 6.00 -20.15 -26.02
N GLY A 13 4.74 -19.88 -25.69
CA GLY A 13 4.17 -20.36 -24.44
C GLY A 13 4.89 -19.69 -23.26
N LEU A 14 5.21 -18.40 -23.36
CA LEU A 14 5.50 -17.58 -22.19
C LEU A 14 4.17 -16.98 -21.74
N GLU A 15 3.55 -17.75 -20.86
CA GLU A 15 2.53 -17.42 -19.90
C GLU A 15 2.46 -15.91 -19.63
N ALA A 16 1.26 -15.36 -19.76
CA ALA A 16 0.96 -14.03 -19.29
C ALA A 16 1.37 -13.92 -17.81
N GLU A 17 2.19 -12.92 -17.51
CA GLU A 17 2.59 -12.51 -16.17
C GLU A 17 1.37 -12.46 -15.21
N PRO A 18 1.56 -12.78 -13.92
CA PRO A 18 0.53 -13.38 -13.08
C PRO A 18 -0.73 -12.53 -12.94
N ARG A 19 -1.87 -13.22 -12.91
CA ARG A 19 -3.24 -12.72 -12.65
C ARG A 19 -3.43 -12.12 -11.23
N GLU A 20 -2.44 -11.40 -10.70
CA GLU A 20 -2.53 -10.73 -9.40
C GLU A 20 -3.09 -9.30 -9.50
N ARG A 21 -3.27 -8.76 -10.71
CA ARG A 21 -3.73 -7.37 -10.89
C ARG A 21 -5.24 -7.15 -10.90
N LEU A 22 -6.10 -8.17 -10.92
CA LEU A 22 -7.53 -7.96 -11.18
C LEU A 22 -8.46 -9.02 -10.55
N MET A 23 -8.22 -9.45 -9.31
CA MET A 23 -9.31 -10.07 -8.55
C MET A 23 -10.01 -8.95 -7.77
N PRO A 24 -11.32 -8.73 -7.97
CA PRO A 24 -12.06 -7.85 -7.08
C PRO A 24 -11.92 -8.43 -5.68
N ARG A 25 -11.14 -7.78 -4.82
CA ARG A 25 -11.11 -8.12 -3.41
C ARG A 25 -12.54 -8.05 -2.91
N THR A 26 -12.99 -9.07 -2.19
CA THR A 26 -14.30 -8.99 -1.55
C THR A 26 -14.33 -7.76 -0.64
N LEU A 27 -15.50 -7.16 -0.39
CA LEU A 27 -15.61 -6.03 0.53
C LEU A 27 -14.98 -6.34 1.91
N ARG A 28 -15.02 -7.62 2.30
CA ARG A 28 -14.36 -8.10 3.52
C ARG A 28 -12.84 -8.06 3.43
N GLU A 29 -12.24 -8.57 2.36
CA GLU A 29 -10.79 -8.51 2.15
C GLU A 29 -10.28 -7.06 2.02
N GLN A 30 -11.09 -6.16 1.45
CA GLN A 30 -10.78 -4.73 1.43
C GLN A 30 -10.78 -4.15 2.84
N LEU A 31 -11.82 -4.45 3.64
CA LEU A 31 -11.90 -4.01 5.02
C LEU A 31 -10.72 -4.54 5.86
N ASP A 32 -10.41 -5.83 5.73
CA ASP A 32 -9.30 -6.45 6.45
C ASP A 32 -7.94 -5.81 6.05
N GLN A 33 -7.75 -5.45 4.77
CA GLN A 33 -6.57 -4.71 4.33
C GLN A 33 -6.50 -3.31 4.95
N VAL A 34 -7.60 -2.55 4.91
CA VAL A 34 -7.64 -1.20 5.48
C VAL A 34 -7.36 -1.25 6.99
N GLU A 35 -7.89 -2.24 7.71
CA GLU A 35 -7.58 -2.44 9.13
C GLU A 35 -6.10 -2.78 9.38
N CYS A 36 -5.46 -3.55 8.49
CA CYS A 36 -4.02 -3.79 8.55
C CYS A 36 -3.20 -2.52 8.28
N ASP A 37 -3.60 -1.72 7.29
CA ASP A 37 -2.94 -0.46 6.95
C ASP A 37 -3.05 0.55 8.10
N ILE A 38 -4.24 0.70 8.71
CA ILE A 38 -4.44 1.53 9.91
C ILE A 38 -3.44 1.12 10.99
N LYS A 39 -3.34 -0.17 11.28
CA LYS A 39 -2.42 -0.69 12.31
C LYS A 39 -0.97 -0.33 11.99
N LEU A 40 -0.55 -0.52 10.74
CA LEU A 40 0.81 -0.20 10.28
C LEU A 40 1.13 1.29 10.48
N TYR A 41 0.23 2.19 10.06
CA TYR A 41 0.43 3.64 10.17
C TYR A 41 0.39 4.12 11.63
N MET A 42 -0.39 3.48 12.50
CA MET A 42 -0.37 3.74 13.94
C MET A 42 0.92 3.25 14.61
N GLU A 43 1.45 2.09 14.21
CA GLU A 43 2.74 1.59 14.71
C GLU A 43 3.90 2.48 14.27
N PHE A 44 3.86 2.96 13.02
CA PHE A 44 4.81 3.94 12.49
C PHE A 44 4.76 5.26 13.26
N ASP A 45 3.57 5.85 13.44
CA ASP A 45 3.36 7.07 14.24
C ASP A 45 4.01 6.96 15.62
N LYS A 46 3.76 5.85 16.30
CA LYS A 46 4.32 5.58 17.62
C LYS A 46 5.85 5.47 17.58
N ALA A 47 6.40 4.69 16.65
CA ALA A 47 7.84 4.48 16.54
C ALA A 47 8.58 5.80 16.24
N GLU A 48 8.00 6.64 15.40
CA GLU A 48 8.55 7.94 15.04
C GLU A 48 8.47 8.94 16.20
N LYS A 49 7.38 8.97 16.96
CA LYS A 49 7.28 9.77 18.20
C LYS A 49 8.28 9.31 19.25
N ASP A 50 8.48 8.00 19.38
CA ASP A 50 9.51 7.44 20.27
C ASP A 50 10.93 7.83 19.82
N ARG A 51 11.21 7.84 18.51
CA ARG A 51 12.48 8.33 17.95
C ARG A 51 12.67 9.82 18.24
N PHE A 52 11.65 10.62 17.97
CA PHE A 52 11.66 12.06 18.25
C PHE A 52 11.99 12.34 19.72
N ASN A 53 11.34 11.64 20.66
CA ASN A 53 11.59 11.80 22.09
C ASN A 53 13.03 11.44 22.49
N ARG A 54 13.64 10.46 21.81
CA ARG A 54 15.01 10.00 22.11
C ARG A 54 16.09 10.82 21.42
N GLU A 55 15.83 11.43 20.27
CA GLU A 55 16.89 11.91 19.37
C GLU A 55 16.74 13.37 18.95
N SER A 56 15.57 13.99 19.13
CA SER A 56 15.30 15.34 18.62
C SER A 56 16.22 16.44 19.18
N TYR A 57 16.90 16.21 20.30
CA TYR A 57 17.90 17.15 20.83
C TYR A 57 19.15 17.29 19.95
N LEU A 58 19.40 16.33 19.04
CA LEU A 58 20.47 16.40 18.03
C LEU A 58 20.01 16.95 16.69
N TRP A 59 18.70 17.11 16.51
CA TRP A 59 18.12 17.48 15.23
C TRP A 59 18.21 18.97 15.00
N THR A 60 18.49 19.32 13.75
CA THR A 60 18.41 20.69 13.26
C THR A 60 16.95 21.17 13.22
N ALA A 61 16.76 22.45 12.96
CA ALA A 61 15.42 22.99 12.72
C ALA A 61 14.79 22.36 11.45
N GLU A 62 15.60 22.09 10.43
CA GLU A 62 15.16 21.48 9.17
C GLU A 62 14.68 20.04 9.40
N ASP A 63 15.47 19.22 10.10
CA ASP A 63 15.07 17.84 10.47
C ASP A 63 13.73 17.81 11.24
N ARG A 64 13.49 18.80 12.10
CA ARG A 64 12.23 18.91 12.85
C ARG A 64 11.06 19.29 11.96
N ILE A 65 11.27 20.16 10.97
CA ILE A 65 10.24 20.53 9.99
C ILE A 65 9.90 19.30 9.13
N GLU A 66 10.90 18.61 8.58
CA GLU A 66 10.68 17.39 7.79
C GLU A 66 9.93 16.32 8.59
N TRP A 67 10.28 16.14 9.86
CA TRP A 67 9.56 15.22 10.73
C TRP A 67 8.10 15.66 10.98
N GLN A 68 7.85 16.95 11.16
CA GLN A 68 6.48 17.48 11.33
C GLN A 68 5.64 17.29 10.07
N GLU A 69 6.22 17.51 8.89
CA GLU A 69 5.56 17.26 7.60
C GLU A 69 5.22 15.78 7.44
N MET A 70 6.19 14.89 7.68
CA MET A 70 5.99 13.44 7.66
C MET A 70 4.88 12.98 8.62
N GLN A 71 4.85 13.51 9.83
CA GLN A 71 3.81 13.18 10.81
C GLN A 71 2.43 13.72 10.40
N SER A 72 2.39 14.90 9.77
CA SER A 72 1.15 15.49 9.24
C SER A 72 0.59 14.64 8.10
N ASP A 73 1.43 14.19 7.19
CA ASP A 73 1.05 13.29 6.10
C ASP A 73 0.55 11.95 6.63
N ASN A 74 1.23 11.38 7.62
CA ASN A 74 0.80 10.14 8.29
C ASN A 74 -0.57 10.29 8.95
N ALA A 75 -0.81 11.41 9.64
CA ALA A 75 -2.09 11.71 10.27
C ALA A 75 -3.21 11.89 9.24
N GLN A 76 -2.94 12.57 8.12
CA GLN A 76 -3.88 12.71 7.01
C GLN A 76 -4.22 11.34 6.41
N ARG A 77 -3.22 10.49 6.17
CA ARG A 77 -3.45 9.14 5.64
C ARG A 77 -4.27 8.26 6.59
N LEU A 78 -4.01 8.33 7.89
CA LEU A 78 -4.81 7.62 8.89
C LEU A 78 -6.27 8.04 8.86
N ARG A 79 -6.55 9.34 8.69
CA ARG A 79 -7.91 9.85 8.57
C ARG A 79 -8.63 9.26 7.36
N GLU A 80 -7.99 9.26 6.19
CA GLU A 80 -8.54 8.66 4.97
C GLU A 80 -8.84 7.18 5.14
N LEU A 81 -7.92 6.42 5.75
CA LEU A 81 -8.10 5.00 6.01
C LEU A 81 -9.27 4.74 6.97
N PHE A 82 -9.46 5.59 7.98
CA PHE A 82 -10.62 5.47 8.87
C PHE A 82 -11.94 5.76 8.13
N GLU A 83 -11.97 6.78 7.28
CA GLU A 83 -13.13 7.09 6.44
C GLU A 83 -13.45 5.93 5.47
N GLU A 84 -12.42 5.33 4.87
CA GLU A 84 -12.54 4.15 4.00
C GLU A 84 -13.07 2.92 4.77
N ARG A 85 -12.51 2.64 5.95
CA ARG A 85 -12.97 1.56 6.83
C ARG A 85 -14.45 1.71 7.16
N ASP A 86 -14.86 2.91 7.53
CA ASP A 86 -16.25 3.18 7.94
C ASP A 86 -17.20 3.06 6.73
N ALA A 87 -16.77 3.49 5.54
CA ALA A 87 -17.51 3.27 4.30
C ALA A 87 -17.66 1.78 3.96
N LEU A 88 -16.61 0.98 4.13
CA LEU A 88 -16.64 -0.47 3.89
C LEU A 88 -17.52 -1.21 4.90
N ARG A 89 -17.48 -0.81 6.17
CA ARG A 89 -18.37 -1.34 7.22
C ARG A 89 -19.84 -1.06 6.92
N ASN A 90 -20.16 0.17 6.51
CA ASN A 90 -21.51 0.52 6.09
C ASN A 90 -21.99 -0.32 4.89
N GLN A 91 -21.11 -0.63 3.92
CA GLN A 91 -21.47 -1.48 2.78
C GLN A 91 -21.66 -2.96 3.15
N LEU A 92 -21.08 -3.39 4.26
CA LEU A 92 -21.20 -4.74 4.80
C LEU A 92 -22.31 -4.87 5.87
N ASP A 93 -23.04 -3.79 6.15
CA ASP A 93 -24.01 -3.69 7.25
C ASP A 93 -23.40 -4.08 8.63
N LEU A 94 -22.15 -3.65 8.88
CA LEU A 94 -21.36 -3.90 10.11
C LEU A 94 -21.23 -2.69 11.03
#